data_AF-A0AAE6F445-F1
#
_entry.id   AF-A0AAE6F445-F1
#
_cell.length_a   1.000
_cell.length_b   1.000
_cell.length_c   1.000
_cell.angle_alpha   90.00
_cell.angle_beta   90.00
_cell.angle_gamma   90.00
#
_symmetry.space_group_name_H-M   'P 1'
#
loop_
_entity.id
_entity.type
_entity.pdbx_description
1 polymer ?
#
loop_
_entity_poly.entity_id
_entity_poly.type
_entity_poly.pdbx_seq_one_letter_code
_entity_poly.pdbx_strand_id
1 'polypeptide(L)'
;MKKMVANEKIDWLYSIIFFLLGLFLLFVCNVFDFYYEWTSFLGFMVVISSINVPTALRRKKQIQKIDELSKELNLSIEEVRAMADIGKYDLVNWDWKNAFISPRKLYLLEDTLEKMYLIKFGKEFEMK
;
A
#
# COMPACT_ATOMS: atom_id res chain seq x y z
N MET A 1 -5.00 14.67 2.22
CA MET A 1 -4.65 14.86 0.78
C MET A 1 -3.16 15.07 0.50
N LYS A 2 -2.42 15.95 1.21
CA LYS A 2 -0.97 16.15 0.96
C LYS A 2 -0.13 14.86 1.12
N LYS A 3 -0.38 14.06 2.17
CA LYS A 3 0.28 12.75 2.38
C LYS A 3 0.04 11.77 1.22
N MET A 4 -1.19 11.68 0.71
CA MET A 4 -1.55 10.82 -0.42
C MET A 4 -0.77 11.16 -1.70
N VAL A 5 -0.71 12.45 -2.06
CA VAL A 5 0.02 12.91 -3.26
C VAL A 5 1.52 12.71 -3.11
N ALA A 6 2.08 12.92 -1.92
CA ALA A 6 3.49 12.63 -1.65
C ALA A 6 3.78 11.13 -1.80
N ASN A 7 2.89 10.28 -1.27
CA ASN A 7 3.00 8.83 -1.35
C ASN A 7 2.89 8.31 -2.80
N GLU A 8 1.97 8.83 -3.60
CA GLU A 8 1.87 8.50 -5.03
C GLU A 8 3.14 8.90 -5.80
N LYS A 9 3.70 10.07 -5.52
CA LYS A 9 4.98 10.50 -6.11
C LYS A 9 6.12 9.55 -5.75
N ILE A 10 6.17 9.09 -4.51
CA ILE A 10 7.18 8.12 -4.05
C ILE A 10 7.00 6.78 -4.77
N ASP A 11 5.77 6.29 -4.94
CA ASP A 11 5.52 5.02 -5.64
C ASP A 11 5.85 5.10 -7.13
N TRP A 12 5.59 6.25 -7.76
CA TRP A 12 6.01 6.52 -9.13
C TRP A 12 7.54 6.58 -9.27
N LEU A 13 8.21 7.22 -8.30
CA LEU A 13 9.67 7.26 -8.25
C LEU A 13 10.27 5.85 -8.12
N TYR A 14 9.74 5.01 -7.22
CA TYR A 14 10.19 3.62 -7.09
C TYR A 14 9.96 2.84 -8.39
N SER A 15 8.82 3.03 -9.05
CA SER A 15 8.53 2.39 -10.34
C SER A 15 9.57 2.74 -11.40
N ILE A 16 9.99 4.01 -11.47
CA ILE A 16 11.05 4.47 -12.38
C ILE A 16 12.40 3.88 -12.02
N ILE A 17 12.76 3.88 -10.72
CA ILE A 17 14.02 3.31 -10.25
C ILE A 17 14.11 1.83 -10.65
N PHE A 18 13.04 1.05 -10.40
CA PHE A 18 13.01 -0.36 -10.78
C PHE A 18 13.10 -0.54 -12.30
N PHE A 19 12.38 0.26 -13.09
CA PHE A 19 12.47 0.21 -14.54
C PHE A 19 13.91 0.45 -15.05
N LEU A 20 14.59 1.48 -14.53
CA LEU A 20 15.98 1.77 -14.85
C LEU A 20 16.93 0.64 -14.43
N LEU A 21 16.69 0.04 -13.26
CA LEU A 21 17.45 -1.13 -12.78
C LEU A 21 17.28 -2.34 -13.70
N GLY A 22 16.08 -2.55 -14.24
CA GLY A 22 15.79 -3.57 -15.26
C GLY A 22 16.56 -3.32 -16.55
N LEU A 23 16.55 -2.09 -17.06
CA LEU A 23 17.33 -1.72 -18.25
C LEU A 23 18.84 -1.89 -18.01
N PHE A 24 19.32 -1.56 -16.83
CA PHE A 24 20.72 -1.75 -16.46
C PHE A 24 21.11 -3.24 -16.42
N LEU A 25 20.25 -4.11 -15.86
CA LEU A 25 20.47 -5.56 -15.89
C LEU A 25 20.52 -6.11 -17.31
N LEU A 26 19.61 -5.67 -18.19
CA LEU A 26 19.63 -6.05 -19.61
C LEU A 26 20.92 -5.61 -20.29
N PHE A 27 21.40 -4.40 -20.00
CA PHE A 27 22.68 -3.89 -20.50
C PHE A 27 23.86 -4.76 -20.04
N VAL A 28 23.92 -5.11 -18.74
CA VAL A 28 24.97 -6.00 -18.20
C VAL A 28 24.90 -7.38 -18.86
N CYS A 29 23.72 -7.99 -19.00
CA CYS A 29 23.56 -9.26 -19.69
C CYS A 29 24.09 -9.21 -21.13
N ASN A 30 23.83 -8.11 -21.85
CA ASN A 30 24.33 -7.90 -23.21
C ASN A 30 25.86 -7.74 -23.28
N VAL A 31 26.50 -7.15 -22.25
CA VAL A 31 27.96 -6.95 -22.22
C VAL A 31 28.73 -8.24 -21.92
N PHE A 32 28.16 -9.15 -21.12
CA PHE A 32 28.86 -10.34 -20.63
C PHE A 32 28.49 -11.65 -21.35
N ASP A 33 27.74 -11.59 -22.46
CA ASP A 33 27.34 -12.76 -23.29
C ASP A 33 26.66 -13.90 -22.49
N PHE A 34 26.03 -13.54 -21.37
CA PHE A 34 25.33 -14.47 -20.48
C PHE A 34 24.11 -15.04 -21.18
N TYR A 35 23.98 -16.37 -21.28
CA TYR A 35 22.82 -17.16 -21.79
C TYR A 35 21.58 -16.29 -22.11
N TYR A 36 21.56 -15.82 -23.35
CA TYR A 36 21.04 -14.52 -23.79
C TYR A 36 19.53 -14.32 -23.62
N GLU A 37 18.73 -15.38 -23.69
CA GLU A 37 17.28 -15.25 -23.72
C GLU A 37 16.63 -15.47 -22.36
N TRP A 38 16.94 -16.59 -21.69
CA TRP A 38 16.20 -16.99 -20.49
C TRP A 38 16.61 -16.22 -19.23
N THR A 39 17.91 -15.96 -19.03
CA THR A 39 18.38 -15.28 -17.80
C THR A 39 18.04 -13.78 -17.81
N SER A 40 18.17 -13.15 -18.97
CA SER A 40 17.74 -11.79 -19.26
C SER A 40 16.22 -11.61 -19.09
N PHE A 41 15.42 -12.52 -19.67
CA PHE A 41 13.97 -12.51 -19.53
C PHE A 41 13.53 -12.70 -18.07
N LEU A 42 14.12 -13.65 -17.34
CA LEU A 42 13.80 -13.86 -15.92
C LEU A 42 14.19 -12.67 -15.05
N GLY A 43 15.36 -12.06 -15.28
CA GLY A 43 15.78 -10.84 -14.59
C GLY A 43 14.81 -9.68 -14.83
N PHE A 44 14.40 -9.47 -16.07
CA PHE A 44 13.40 -8.46 -16.42
C PHE A 44 12.04 -8.73 -15.75
N MET A 45 11.56 -9.98 -15.77
CA MET A 45 10.29 -10.36 -15.13
C MET A 45 10.31 -10.18 -13.61
N VAL A 46 11.44 -10.45 -12.95
CA VAL A 46 11.61 -10.20 -11.50
C VAL A 46 11.54 -8.71 -11.19
N VAL A 47 12.15 -7.86 -12.03
CA VAL A 47 12.08 -6.41 -11.87
C VAL A 47 10.66 -5.90 -12.06
N ILE A 48 9.97 -6.29 -13.13
CA ILE A 48 8.59 -5.87 -13.42
C ILE A 48 7.62 -6.32 -12.32
N SER A 49 7.73 -7.57 -11.86
CA SER A 49 6.87 -8.08 -10.77
C SER A 49 7.12 -7.36 -9.43
N SER A 50 8.32 -6.81 -9.22
CA SER A 50 8.69 -6.08 -8.02
C SER A 50 8.20 -4.63 -7.98
N ILE A 51 7.79 -4.05 -9.13
CA ILE A 51 7.34 -2.65 -9.22
C ILE A 51 6.17 -2.35 -8.27
N ASN A 52 5.25 -3.30 -8.09
CA ASN A 52 4.06 -3.12 -7.25
C ASN A 52 4.28 -3.48 -5.78
N VAL A 53 5.44 -4.04 -5.41
CA VAL A 53 5.74 -4.48 -4.05
C VAL A 53 5.72 -3.33 -3.04
N PRO A 54 6.31 -2.15 -3.31
CA PRO A 54 6.25 -1.01 -2.38
C PRO A 54 4.81 -0.58 -2.09
N THR A 55 3.98 -0.50 -3.13
CA THR A 55 2.56 -0.14 -3.03
C THR A 55 1.78 -1.15 -2.20
N ALA A 56 2.02 -2.45 -2.42
CA ALA A 56 1.38 -3.53 -1.67
C ALA A 56 1.79 -3.54 -0.18
N LEU A 57 3.08 -3.35 0.11
CA LEU A 57 3.60 -3.25 1.48
C LEU A 57 3.01 -2.04 2.22
N ARG A 58 2.91 -0.90 1.54
CA ARG A 58 2.31 0.31 2.13
C ARG A 58 0.83 0.11 2.43
N ARG A 59 0.07 -0.45 1.49
CA ARG A 59 -1.36 -0.76 1.71
C ARG A 59 -1.54 -1.69 2.91
N LYS A 60 -0.68 -2.70 3.06
CA LYS A 60 -0.71 -3.60 4.22
C LYS A 60 -0.49 -2.85 5.53
N LYS A 61 0.52 -1.97 5.61
CA LYS A 61 0.77 -1.13 6.80
C LYS A 61 -0.40 -0.20 7.10
N GLN A 62 -0.98 0.41 6.07
CA GLN A 62 -2.12 1.31 6.23
C GLN A 62 -3.36 0.60 6.79
N ILE A 63 -3.63 -0.60 6.30
CA ILE A 63 -4.70 -1.46 6.82
C ILE A 63 -4.45 -1.84 8.28
N GLN A 64 -3.22 -2.23 8.64
CA GLN A 64 -2.87 -2.54 10.03
C GLN A 64 -3.13 -1.36 10.95
N LYS A 65 -2.72 -0.16 10.53
CA LYS A 65 -2.96 1.07 11.27
C LYS A 65 -4.45 1.37 11.47
N ILE A 66 -5.25 1.21 10.42
CA ILE A 66 -6.71 1.38 10.49
C ILE A 66 -7.33 0.36 11.46
N ASP A 67 -6.87 -0.88 11.43
CA ASP A 67 -7.33 -1.94 12.33
C ASP A 67 -7.03 -1.62 13.80
N GLU A 68 -5.81 -1.17 14.10
CA GLU A 68 -5.41 -0.74 15.45
C GLU A 68 -6.20 0.50 15.91
N LEU A 69 -6.31 1.53 15.07
CA LEU A 69 -7.11 2.73 15.36
C LEU A 69 -8.57 2.38 15.65
N SER A 70 -9.15 1.47 14.86
CA SER A 70 -10.54 1.04 15.05
C SER A 70 -10.73 0.32 16.38
N LYS A 71 -9.75 -0.50 16.79
CA LYS A 71 -9.74 -1.18 18.09
C LYS A 71 -9.58 -0.20 19.25
N GLU A 72 -8.63 0.74 19.18
CA GLU A 72 -8.42 1.72 20.27
C GLU A 72 -9.59 2.71 20.42
N LEU A 73 -10.26 3.03 19.32
CA LEU A 73 -11.46 3.85 19.34
C LEU A 73 -12.71 3.08 19.83
N ASN A 74 -12.63 1.75 19.95
CA ASN A 74 -13.75 0.83 20.20
C ASN A 74 -14.87 0.95 19.16
N LEU A 75 -14.51 1.12 17.88
CA LEU A 75 -15.48 1.18 16.79
C LEU A 75 -15.96 -0.21 16.39
N SER A 76 -17.24 -0.29 16.02
CA SER A 76 -17.81 -1.48 15.41
C SER A 76 -17.41 -1.61 13.94
N ILE A 77 -17.45 -2.83 13.41
CA ILE A 77 -17.20 -3.10 11.98
C ILE A 77 -18.17 -2.28 11.10
N GLU A 78 -19.41 -2.10 11.55
CA GLU A 78 -20.47 -1.39 10.82
C GLU A 78 -20.17 0.10 10.70
N GLU A 79 -19.69 0.73 11.78
CA GLU A 79 -19.25 2.13 11.77
C GLU A 79 -18.05 2.32 10.83
N VAL A 80 -17.05 1.43 10.89
CA VAL A 80 -15.88 1.51 10.00
C VAL A 80 -16.29 1.32 8.53
N ARG A 81 -17.22 0.40 8.25
CA ARG A 81 -17.78 0.22 6.89
C ARG A 81 -18.53 1.45 6.40
N ALA A 82 -19.35 2.05 7.27
CA ALA A 82 -20.10 3.26 6.95
C ALA A 82 -19.16 4.44 6.68
N MET A 83 -18.11 4.61 7.49
CA MET A 83 -17.09 5.65 7.28
C MET A 83 -16.27 5.45 6.01
N ALA A 84 -15.99 4.19 5.65
CA ALA A 84 -15.27 3.86 4.44
C ALA A 84 -16.14 3.88 3.17
N ASP A 85 -17.46 4.00 3.32
CA ASP A 85 -18.44 3.86 2.23
C ASP A 85 -18.22 2.55 1.45
N ILE A 86 -18.18 1.42 2.17
CA ILE A 86 -17.94 0.08 1.61
C ILE A 86 -19.13 -0.83 1.88
N GLY A 87 -19.34 -1.82 1.01
CA GLY A 87 -20.45 -2.75 1.08
C GLY A 87 -20.42 -3.61 2.34
N LYS A 88 -21.60 -4.10 2.74
CA LYS A 88 -21.77 -4.98 3.90
C LYS A 88 -20.91 -6.24 3.86
N TYR A 89 -20.56 -6.70 2.65
CA TYR A 89 -19.77 -7.90 2.41
C TYR A 89 -18.28 -7.63 2.21
N ASP A 90 -17.86 -6.36 2.12
CA ASP A 90 -16.47 -6.04 1.81
C ASP A 90 -15.55 -6.27 3.02
N LEU A 91 -16.04 -6.05 4.24
CA LEU A 91 -15.21 -6.21 5.45
C LEU A 91 -15.90 -7.12 6.48
N VAL A 92 -15.83 -8.44 6.31
CA VAL A 92 -16.44 -9.41 7.24
C VAL A 92 -15.43 -9.83 8.31
N ASN A 93 -15.80 -9.81 9.59
CA ASN A 93 -14.96 -10.25 10.72
C ASN A 93 -13.55 -9.62 10.76
N TRP A 94 -13.43 -8.32 10.44
CA TRP A 94 -12.14 -7.61 10.33
C TRP A 94 -11.16 -8.23 9.31
N ASP A 95 -11.65 -9.04 8.36
CA ASP A 95 -10.83 -9.57 7.30
C ASP A 95 -10.65 -8.55 6.17
N TRP A 96 -9.57 -7.78 6.30
CA TRP A 96 -9.17 -6.78 5.32
C TRP A 96 -8.59 -7.36 4.02
N LYS A 97 -8.30 -8.68 3.94
CA LYS A 97 -7.73 -9.28 2.73
C LYS A 97 -8.70 -9.24 1.56
N ASN A 98 -9.98 -9.39 1.85
CA ASN A 98 -11.06 -9.43 0.86
C ASN A 98 -11.76 -8.07 0.69
N ALA A 99 -11.33 -7.06 1.45
CA ALA A 99 -11.92 -5.72 1.39
C ALA A 99 -11.53 -4.98 0.12
N PHE A 100 -12.48 -4.90 -0.81
CA PHE A 100 -12.32 -4.21 -2.09
C PHE A 100 -12.42 -2.69 -1.93
N ILE A 101 -11.44 -2.11 -1.24
CA ILE A 101 -11.38 -0.68 -0.95
C ILE A 101 -10.38 -0.02 -1.89
N SER A 102 -10.85 1.02 -2.60
CA SER A 102 -9.96 1.85 -3.43
C SER A 102 -8.90 2.55 -2.57
N PRO A 103 -7.66 2.77 -3.06
CA PRO A 103 -6.61 3.44 -2.30
C PRO A 103 -7.05 4.79 -1.72
N ARG A 104 -7.81 5.58 -2.51
CA ARG A 104 -8.32 6.88 -2.07
C ARG A 104 -9.28 6.78 -0.88
N LYS A 105 -10.19 5.81 -0.89
CA LYS A 105 -11.10 5.55 0.24
C LYS A 105 -10.33 5.13 1.49
N LEU A 106 -9.29 4.32 1.32
CA LEU A 106 -8.43 3.85 2.41
C LEU A 106 -7.68 5.01 3.09
N TYR A 107 -7.15 5.96 2.30
CA TYR A 107 -6.54 7.18 2.82
C TYR A 107 -7.53 8.10 3.56
N LEU A 108 -8.76 8.23 3.06
CA LEU A 108 -9.79 9.02 3.72
C LEU A 108 -10.20 8.40 5.06
N LEU A 109 -10.32 7.07 5.11
CA LEU A 109 -10.64 6.34 6.33
C LEU A 109 -9.54 6.51 7.39
N GLU A 110 -8.27 6.32 7.00
CA GLU A 110 -7.14 6.53 7.91
C GLU A 110 -7.14 7.95 8.49
N ASP A 111 -7.25 8.99 7.65
CA ASP A 111 -7.25 10.40 8.09
C ASP A 111 -8.43 10.72 9.03
N THR A 112 -9.60 10.10 8.78
CA THR A 112 -10.80 10.29 9.61
C THR A 112 -10.62 9.63 10.98
N LEU A 113 -10.07 8.41 11.02
CA LEU A 113 -9.79 7.70 12.26
C LEU A 113 -8.70 8.38 13.08
N GLU A 114 -7.62 8.87 12.45
CA GLU A 114 -6.57 9.65 13.13
C GLU A 114 -7.15 10.91 13.78
N LYS A 115 -8.03 11.63 13.09
CA LYS A 115 -8.69 12.82 13.65
C LYS A 115 -9.57 12.47 14.84
N MET A 116 -10.38 11.41 14.74
CA MET A 116 -11.19 10.95 15.86
C MET A 116 -10.34 10.53 17.05
N TYR A 117 -9.22 9.85 16.80
CA TYR A 117 -8.27 9.47 17.83
C TYR A 117 -7.66 10.69 18.52
N LEU A 118 -7.20 11.67 17.74
CA LEU A 118 -6.65 12.92 18.27
C LEU A 118 -7.67 13.70 19.10
N ILE A 119 -8.93 13.75 18.68
CA ILE A 119 -10.00 14.39 19.45
C ILE A 119 -10.26 13.66 20.77
N LYS A 120 -10.24 12.32 20.76
CA LYS A 120 -10.57 11.49 21.94
C LYS A 120 -9.43 11.44 22.96
N PHE A 121 -8.18 11.38 22.51
CA PHE A 121 -7.00 11.14 23.35
C PHE A 121 -6.03 12.33 23.43
N GLY A 122 -6.24 13.38 22.63
CA GLY A 122 -5.42 14.59 22.65
C GLY A 122 -3.99 14.42 22.13
N LYS A 123 -3.68 13.29 21.49
CA LYS A 123 -2.35 12.95 20.97
C LYS A 123 -2.44 12.28 19.60
N GLU A 124 -1.35 12.34 18.84
CA GLU A 124 -1.24 11.62 17.58
C GLU A 124 -1.15 10.11 17.82
N PHE A 125 -1.65 9.34 16.86
CA PHE A 125 -1.60 7.88 16.92
C PHE A 125 -0.22 7.38 16.50
N GLU A 126 0.41 6.61 17.39
CA GLU A 126 1.67 5.92 17.12
C GLU A 126 1.39 4.42 17.00
N MET A 127 1.69 3.83 15.83
CA MET A 127 1.65 2.38 15.65
C MET A 127 2.65 1.72 16.60
N LYS A 128 2.21 0.68 17.30
CA LYS A 128 3.05 -0.12 18.20
C LYS A 128 3.78 -1.25 17.49
#